data_AF-S4NG34-F1
#
_entry.id   AF-S4NG34-F1
#
_cell.length_a   1.000
_cell.length_b   1.000
_cell.length_c   1.000
_cell.angle_alpha   90.00
_cell.angle_beta   90.00
_cell.angle_gamma   90.00
#
_symmetry.space_group_name_H-M   'P 1'
#
loop_
_entity.id
_entity.type
_entity.pdbx_description
1 polymer ?
#
loop_
_entity_poly.entity_id
_entity_poly.type
_entity_poly.pdbx_seq_one_letter_code
_entity_poly.pdbx_strand_id
1 'polypeptide(L)' 'MVALTVVTWHRLMALAELVSLLMYTATLLIFTTYFDADFIRHWDFWWKVTAITLVSCFPLYIVKFMHRKWSN' A
#
# COMPACT_ATOMS: atom_id res chain seq x y z
N MET A 1 -5.42 1.11 -4.58
CA MET A 1 -6.39 0.97 -5.69
C MET A 1 -5.71 0.62 -7.03
N VAL A 2 -4.49 1.11 -7.32
CA VAL A 2 -3.77 0.82 -8.59
C VAL A 2 -3.30 -0.63 -8.72
N ALA A 3 -2.66 -1.22 -7.70
CA ALA A 3 -2.30 -2.64 -7.70
C ALA A 3 -3.50 -3.60 -7.92
N LEU A 4 -4.71 -3.17 -7.56
CA LEU A 4 -5.90 -4.01 -7.55
C LEU A 4 -6.57 -4.08 -8.93
N THR A 5 -6.44 -3.03 -9.74
CA THR A 5 -6.91 -2.98 -11.14
C THR A 5 -5.99 -3.73 -12.11
N VAL A 6 -4.82 -4.19 -11.66
CA VAL A 6 -3.89 -4.96 -12.49
C VAL A 6 -4.48 -6.35 -12.81
N VAL A 7 -4.75 -6.58 -14.09
CA VAL A 7 -5.22 -7.86 -14.63
C VAL A 7 -4.05 -8.84 -14.81
N THR A 8 -2.90 -8.36 -15.33
CA THR A 8 -1.69 -9.16 -15.56
C THR A 8 -0.51 -8.61 -14.75
N TRP A 9 0.00 -9.41 -13.83
CA TRP A 9 1.13 -9.01 -13.00
C TRP A 9 2.45 -9.13 -13.77
N HIS A 10 3.09 -7.99 -14.01
CA HIS A 10 4.47 -7.93 -14.47
C HIS A 10 5.39 -7.57 -13.30
N ARG A 11 6.55 -8.23 -13.19
CA ARG A 11 7.51 -7.99 -12.10
C ARG A 11 7.93 -6.51 -12.02
N LEU A 12 8.03 -5.84 -13.17
CA LEU A 12 8.34 -4.41 -13.25
C LEU A 12 7.24 -3.51 -12.68
N MET A 13 5.96 -3.90 -12.82
CA MET A 13 4.82 -3.14 -12.29
C MET A 13 4.79 -3.18 -10.77
N ALA A 14 5.03 -4.38 -10.21
CA ALA A 14 5.18 -4.57 -8.78
C ALA A 14 6.34 -3.74 -8.20
N LEU A 15 7.48 -3.73 -8.90
CA LEU A 15 8.64 -2.94 -8.52
C LEU A 15 8.33 -1.44 -8.54
N ALA A 16 7.68 -0.95 -9.60
CA ALA A 16 7.32 0.47 -9.72
C ALA A 16 6.42 0.93 -8.57
N GLU A 17 5.40 0.15 -8.21
CA GLU A 17 4.48 0.50 -7.12
C GLU A 17 5.18 0.48 -5.74
N LEU A 18 6.09 -0.48 -5.51
CA LEU A 18 6.94 -0.50 -4.32
C LEU A 18 7.89 0.70 -4.26
N VAL A 19 8.53 1.04 -5.38
CA VAL A 19 9.44 2.20 -5.47
C VAL A 19 8.69 3.49 -5.18
N SER A 20 7.49 3.67 -5.74
CA SER A 20 6.64 4.84 -5.43
C SER A 20 6.27 4.92 -3.95
N LEU A 21 5.91 3.80 -3.32
CA LEU A 21 5.63 3.74 -1.89
C LEU A 21 6.85 4.10 -1.04
N LEU A 22 8.02 3.54 -1.36
CA LEU A 22 9.27 3.86 -0.67
C LEU A 22 9.63 5.33 -0.81
N MET A 23 9.50 5.89 -2.01
CA MET A 23 9.81 7.29 -2.28
C MET A 23 8.86 8.24 -1.55
N TYR A 24 7.58 7.87 -1.40
CA TYR A 24 6.62 8.59 -0.56
C TYR A 24 7.05 8.58 0.91
N THR A 25 7.40 7.41 1.47
CA THR A 25 7.85 7.31 2.85
C THR A 25 9.17 8.03 3.10
N ALA A 26 10.11 7.99 2.15
CA ALA A 26 11.36 8.73 2.22
C ALA A 26 11.13 10.25 2.21
N THR A 27 10.17 10.73 1.42
CA THR A 27 9.79 12.14 1.40
C THR A 27 9.28 12.60 2.76
N LEU A 28 8.41 11.81 3.40
CA LEU A 28 7.92 12.09 4.76
C LEU A 28 9.04 12.17 5.80
N LEU A 29 10.08 11.33 5.67
CA LEU A 29 11.23 11.33 6.57
C LEU A 29 12.24 12.45 6.31
N ILE A 30 12.35 12.94 5.08
CA ILE A 30 13.27 14.03 4.71
C ILE A 30 12.67 15.40 5.06
N PHE A 31 11.36 15.56 4.90
CA PHE A 31 10.63 16.80 5.18
C PHE A 31 10.25 16.95 6.67
N THR A 32 11.22 16.75 7.56
CA THR A 32 11.04 16.87 9.02
C THR A 32 10.70 18.27 9.49
N THR A 33 10.90 19.29 8.64
CA THR A 33 10.53 20.68 8.90
C THR A 33 9.03 20.94 8.83
N TYR A 34 8.28 20.06 8.15
CA TYR A 34 6.83 20.17 7.99
C TYR A 34 6.08 19.04 8.70
N PHE A 35 6.74 17.89 8.86
CA PHE A 35 6.17 16.72 9.50
C PHE A 35 6.95 16.36 10.76
N ASP A 36 6.21 16.11 11.84
CA ASP A 36 6.78 15.70 13.12
C ASP A 36 7.49 14.35 12.98
N ALA A 37 8.83 14.40 12.91
CA ALA A 37 9.66 13.22 12.65
C ALA A 37 9.54 12.17 13.77
N ASP A 38 9.30 12.63 15.01
CA ASP A 38 9.07 11.77 16.17
C ASP A 38 7.78 10.96 16.02
N PHE A 39 6.73 11.60 15.49
CA PHE A 39 5.44 10.95 15.22
C PHE A 39 5.54 9.92 14.09
N ILE A 40 6.24 10.23 12.98
CA ILE A 40 6.40 9.31 11.85
C ILE A 40 7.28 8.10 12.21
N ARG A 41 8.28 8.29 13.07
CA ARG A 41 9.15 7.20 13.53
C ARG A 41 8.43 6.28 14.52
N HIS A 42 7.35 6.74 15.14
CA HIS A 42 6.60 5.95 16.10
C HIS A 42 5.93 4.75 15.44
N TRP A 43 5.96 3.61 16.14
CA TRP A 43 5.36 2.37 15.63
C TRP A 43 3.85 2.47 15.42
N ASP A 44 3.16 3.28 16.23
CA ASP A 44 1.73 3.56 16.09
C ASP A 44 1.34 4.12 14.72
N PHE A 45 2.19 4.97 14.13
CA PHE A 45 1.91 5.54 12.82
C PHE A 45 1.85 4.42 11.76
N TRP A 46 2.89 3.59 11.72
CA TRP A 46 3.00 2.50 10.74
C TRP A 46 1.89 1.46 10.92
N TRP A 47 1.62 1.02 12.14
CA TRP A 47 0.57 0.03 12.38
C TRP A 47 -0.82 0.54 12.01
N LYS A 48 -1.16 1.80 12.34
CA LYS A 48 -2.45 2.40 11.96
C LYS A 48 -2.57 2.55 10.46
N VAL A 49 -1.55 3.06 9.78
CA VAL A 49 -1.54 3.23 8.32
C VAL A 49 -1.68 1.86 7.62
N THR A 50 -0.93 0.84 8.08
CA THR A 50 -1.02 -0.51 7.54
C THR A 50 -2.40 -1.12 7.79
N ALA A 51 -2.96 -1.00 9.00
CA ALA A 51 -4.28 -1.53 9.33
C ALA A 51 -5.38 -0.91 8.46
N ILE A 52 -5.41 0.42 8.32
CA ILE A 52 -6.41 1.12 7.49
C ILE A 52 -6.27 0.72 6.01
N THR A 53 -5.03 0.62 5.52
CA THR A 53 -4.75 0.20 4.13
C THR A 53 -5.20 -1.25 3.89
N LEU A 54 -4.93 -2.15 4.85
CA LEU A 54 -5.38 -3.54 4.79
C LEU A 54 -6.90 -3.64 4.79
N VAL A 55 -7.58 -2.97 5.73
CA VAL A 55 -9.04 -2.97 5.83
C VAL A 55 -9.67 -2.42 4.54
N SER A 56 -9.11 -1.37 3.96
CA SER A 56 -9.58 -0.82 2.68
C SER A 56 -9.34 -1.75 1.49
N CYS A 57 -8.24 -2.51 1.49
CA CYS A 57 -7.90 -3.45 0.41
C CYS A 57 -8.58 -4.83 0.58
N PHE A 58 -9.00 -5.18 1.79
CA PHE A 58 -9.62 -6.45 2.16
C PHE A 58 -10.88 -6.82 1.33
N PRO A 59 -11.88 -5.93 1.17
CA PRO A 59 -13.07 -6.25 0.38
C PRO A 59 -12.75 -6.54 -1.09
N LEU A 60 -11.74 -5.86 -1.65
CA LEU A 60 -11.33 -6.05 -3.04
C LEU A 60 -10.54 -7.35 -3.26
N TYR A 61 -9.78 -7.79 -2.25
CA TYR A 61 -9.11 -9.09 -2.29
C TYR A 61 -10.12 -10.24 -2.28
N ILE A 62 -11.18 -10.13 -1.47
CA ILE A 62 -12.28 -11.12 -1.40
C ILE A 62 -13.02 -11.20 -2.73
N VAL A 63 -13.36 -10.07 -3.36
CA VAL A 63 -14.04 -10.04 -4.66
C VAL A 63 -13.18 -10.71 -5.75
N LYS A 64 -11.87 -10.42 -5.79
CA LYS A 64 -10.96 -11.04 -6.78
C LYS A 64 -10.80 -12.54 -6.54
N PHE A 65 -10.78 -12.97 -5.28
CA PHE A 65 -10.74 -14.39 -4.90
C PHE A 65 -12.03 -15.13 -5.28
N MET A 66 -13.20 -14.53 -5.02
CA MET A 66 -14.50 -15.09 -5.40
C MET A 66 -14.66 -15.20 -6.92
N HIS A 67 -14.25 -14.18 -7.69
CA HIS A 67 -14.30 -14.23 -9.16
C HIS A 67 -13.42 -15.35 -9.74
N ARG A 68 -12.23 -15.61 -9.17
CA ARG A 68 -11.37 -16.72 -9.59
C ARG A 68 -11.98 -18.10 -9.30
N LYS A 69 -12.80 -18.21 -8.26
CA LYS A 69 -13.42 -19.47 -7.83
C LYS A 69 -14.71 -19.81 -8.58
N TRP A 70 -15.37 -18.80 -9.17
CA TRP A 70 -16.65 -18.97 -9.88
C TRP A 70 -16.52 -19.02 -11.40
N SER A 71 -15.32 -18.72 -11.92
CA SER A 71 -14.97 -18.84 -13.35
C SER A 71 -14.35 -20.19 -13.72
N ASN A 72 -14.31 -21.14 -12.78
CA ASN A 72 -13.79 -22.51 -12.95
C ASN A 72 -14.87 -23.49 -12.46
#